data_AF-A0A8B8KYD3-F1
#
_entry.id   AF-A0A8B8KYD3-F1
#
_cell.length_a   1.000
_cell.length_b   1.000
_cell.length_c   1.000
_cell.angle_alpha   90.00
_cell.angle_beta   90.00
_cell.angle_gamma   90.00
#
_symmetry.space_group_name_H-M   'P 1'
#
loop_
_entity.id
_entity.type
_entity.pdbx_description
1 polymer ?
#
loop_
_entity_poly.entity_id
_entity_poly.type
_entity_poly.pdbx_seq_one_letter_code
_entity_poly.pdbx_strand_id
1 'polypeptide(L)'
;METQRIIEFPHRNMDKRPRKKPRLTWDMPPPPPPPPLPPPKLQVLPIMYCGQEAGNGVVSNHAYPSMFYRGMPRNGSPPWRPDDKDGHYVFAVGENLTPRYKILSKMGEGTFGQVLECFDNEKKEVVAIKIVRSINKYREAAMTEIDVLLRLSRHDVDGARCVQIRNWFDYRNHICIVFEKLGPSLYDFLRKNSYRSFPIDLVREFGRQLLESVAFMHDLCLIHTDLKPENILLVSSEFIKVPDYKFLSRTTKDGSYFKNLPKSSAIKLIDFGSTTFEHQDHSYVVSTRHYRAPEVILGLGWNYPCDLWSVGCILVELCSGEALFQTHENLEHLAMMERVLGPLPPHMVVRAETL
;
A
#
# COMPACT_ATOMS: atom_id res chain seq x y z
N MET A 1 26.33 -70.89 -20.76
CA MET A 1 25.46 -69.81 -21.26
C MET A 1 25.08 -68.94 -20.07
N GLU A 2 26.07 -68.32 -19.43
CA GLU A 2 26.55 -66.94 -19.70
C GLU A 2 25.53 -65.86 -19.32
N THR A 3 25.60 -65.49 -18.05
CA THR A 3 25.39 -64.14 -17.52
C THR A 3 26.36 -63.14 -18.14
N GLN A 4 25.87 -61.96 -18.55
CA GLN A 4 26.52 -60.64 -18.72
C GLN A 4 25.57 -59.79 -19.60
N ARG A 5 25.45 -58.46 -19.54
CA ARG A 5 26.23 -57.37 -18.94
C ARG A 5 25.34 -56.13 -18.89
N ILE A 6 25.43 -55.39 -17.80
CA ILE A 6 25.01 -53.99 -17.67
C ILE A 6 25.88 -53.16 -18.63
N ILE A 7 25.24 -52.36 -19.48
CA ILE A 7 25.95 -51.41 -20.36
C ILE A 7 26.02 -50.07 -19.62
N GLU A 8 27.20 -49.79 -19.07
CA GLU A 8 27.60 -48.47 -18.60
C GLU A 8 27.71 -47.50 -19.79
N PHE A 9 27.03 -46.36 -19.69
CA PHE A 9 27.24 -45.23 -20.60
C PHE A 9 28.51 -44.46 -20.18
N PRO A 10 29.37 -44.05 -21.13
CA PRO A 10 30.63 -43.40 -20.81
C PRO A 10 30.39 -41.97 -20.29
N HIS A 11 30.89 -41.69 -19.09
CA HIS A 11 31.04 -40.35 -18.57
C HIS A 11 31.98 -39.54 -19.48
N ARG A 12 31.41 -38.65 -20.31
CA ARG A 12 32.15 -37.55 -20.91
C ARG A 12 32.48 -36.53 -19.83
N ASN A 13 33.76 -36.32 -19.58
CA ASN A 13 34.28 -35.20 -18.80
C ASN A 13 33.67 -33.87 -19.31
N MET A 14 32.81 -33.26 -18.51
CA MET A 14 32.34 -31.89 -18.76
C MET A 14 33.42 -30.92 -18.26
N ASP A 15 33.98 -30.15 -19.19
CA ASP A 15 34.95 -29.07 -18.98
C ASP A 15 34.37 -28.03 -18.00
N LYS A 16 34.90 -27.95 -16.77
CA LYS A 16 34.50 -27.00 -15.72
C LYS A 16 35.15 -25.62 -15.93
N ARG A 17 34.99 -25.03 -17.11
CA ARG A 17 35.40 -23.64 -17.36
C ARG A 17 34.18 -22.75 -17.58
N PRO A 18 34.08 -21.58 -16.92
CA PRO A 18 32.95 -20.68 -17.08
C PRO A 18 32.94 -20.14 -18.52
N ARG A 19 31.93 -20.55 -19.30
CA ARG A 19 31.65 -19.93 -20.60
C ARG A 19 31.17 -18.50 -20.34
N LYS A 20 31.91 -17.50 -20.81
CA LYS A 20 31.49 -16.10 -20.79
C LYS A 20 30.15 -15.97 -21.53
N LYS A 21 29.12 -15.45 -20.85
CA LYS A 21 27.83 -15.08 -21.43
C LYS A 21 28.04 -14.13 -22.63
N PRO A 22 27.27 -14.27 -23.73
CA PRO A 22 27.13 -13.18 -24.69
C PRO A 22 26.45 -12.00 -23.98
N ARG A 23 27.01 -10.79 -24.08
CA ARG A 23 26.35 -9.57 -23.61
C ARG A 23 25.20 -9.25 -24.57
N LEU A 24 23.97 -9.23 -24.05
CA LEU A 24 22.80 -8.72 -24.77
C LEU A 24 22.67 -7.22 -24.52
N THR A 25 22.05 -6.49 -25.46
CA THR A 25 22.05 -5.03 -25.55
C THR A 25 21.42 -4.28 -24.37
N TRP A 26 20.79 -4.98 -23.42
CA TRP A 26 20.16 -4.42 -22.23
C TRP A 26 21.10 -4.36 -20.99
N ASP A 27 22.32 -4.88 -21.09
CA ASP A 27 23.36 -4.81 -20.03
C ASP A 27 24.18 -3.50 -20.04
N MET A 28 23.72 -2.46 -20.74
CA MET A 28 24.39 -1.14 -20.78
C MET A 28 23.71 -0.15 -19.83
N PRO A 29 24.46 0.58 -18.97
CA PRO A 29 23.90 1.69 -18.23
C PRO A 29 23.39 2.78 -19.19
N PRO A 30 22.30 3.50 -18.87
CA PRO A 30 21.77 4.55 -19.72
C PRO A 30 22.82 5.66 -19.95
N PRO A 31 22.83 6.31 -21.12
CA PRO A 31 23.74 7.42 -21.38
C PRO A 31 23.48 8.57 -20.39
N PRO A 32 24.52 9.33 -20.01
CA PRO A 32 24.36 10.47 -19.12
C PRO A 32 23.43 11.52 -19.73
N PRO A 33 22.62 12.22 -18.91
CA PRO A 33 21.72 13.25 -19.41
C PRO A 33 22.52 14.42 -20.03
N PRO A 34 21.96 15.10 -21.04
CA PRO A 34 22.59 16.27 -21.63
C PRO A 34 22.74 17.40 -20.59
N PRO A 35 23.75 18.28 -20.74
CA PRO A 35 23.96 19.40 -19.83
C PRO A 35 22.75 20.36 -19.82
N PRO A 36 22.44 20.97 -18.67
CA PRO A 36 21.30 21.88 -18.56
C PRO A 36 21.49 23.11 -19.43
N LEU A 37 20.42 23.49 -20.14
CA LEU A 37 20.36 24.75 -20.89
C LEU A 37 20.45 25.95 -19.94
N PRO A 38 21.10 27.05 -20.35
CA PRO A 38 21.20 28.25 -19.53
C PRO A 38 19.81 28.87 -19.28
N PRO A 39 19.55 29.42 -18.09
CA PRO A 39 18.25 29.98 -17.75
C PRO A 39 17.95 31.24 -18.60
N PRO A 40 16.68 31.48 -18.95
CA PRO A 40 16.29 32.72 -19.61
C PRO A 40 16.52 33.91 -18.66
N LYS A 41 17.07 35.00 -19.21
CA LYS A 41 17.25 36.26 -18.49
C LYS A 41 15.87 36.87 -18.17
N LEU A 42 15.40 36.74 -16.93
CA LEU A 42 14.28 37.53 -16.43
C LEU A 42 14.78 38.94 -16.05
N GLN A 43 14.26 39.95 -16.74
CA GLN A 43 14.32 41.33 -16.27
C GLN A 43 13.43 41.47 -15.02
N VAL A 44 14.03 41.98 -13.95
CA VAL A 44 13.35 42.31 -12.70
C VAL A 44 12.61 43.64 -12.90
N LEU A 45 11.28 43.64 -12.75
CA LEU A 45 10.50 44.85 -12.49
C LEU A 45 10.06 44.84 -11.01
N PRO A 46 10.19 45.96 -10.29
CA PRO A 46 9.93 46.00 -8.85
C PRO A 46 8.43 45.99 -8.53
N ILE A 47 8.08 45.21 -7.50
CA ILE A 47 6.75 45.13 -6.90
C ILE A 47 6.44 46.46 -6.19
N MET A 48 5.42 47.17 -6.68
CA MET A 48 4.78 48.30 -5.99
C MET A 48 3.66 47.77 -5.08
N TYR A 49 3.75 48.10 -3.80
CA TYR A 49 2.63 48.04 -2.86
C TYR A 49 1.57 49.10 -3.24
N CYS A 50 0.28 48.74 -3.23
CA CYS A 50 -0.80 49.72 -3.12
C CYS A 50 -2.02 49.10 -2.41
N GLY A 51 -2.58 49.86 -1.46
CA GLY A 51 -3.63 49.44 -0.53
C GLY A 51 -5.06 49.65 -1.04
N GLN A 52 -5.98 49.05 -0.25
CA GLN A 52 -7.42 49.31 -0.04
C GLN A 52 -8.23 50.07 -1.11
N GLU A 53 -9.35 49.48 -1.57
CA GLU A 53 -10.71 49.78 -1.07
C GLU A 53 -11.84 48.90 -1.69
N ALA A 54 -12.80 48.55 -0.83
CA ALA A 54 -14.24 48.23 -0.94
C ALA A 54 -14.89 47.55 -2.19
N GLY A 55 -15.69 46.50 -1.90
CA GLY A 55 -16.79 46.02 -2.77
C GLY A 55 -17.47 44.75 -2.25
N ASN A 56 -18.69 44.89 -1.71
CA ASN A 56 -19.55 43.84 -1.13
C ASN A 56 -19.88 42.67 -2.07
N GLY A 57 -19.89 41.44 -1.52
CA GLY A 57 -20.50 40.26 -2.14
C GLY A 57 -20.28 39.01 -1.30
N VAL A 58 -21.30 38.60 -0.54
CA VAL A 58 -21.27 37.43 0.36
C VAL A 58 -21.30 36.13 -0.44
N VAL A 59 -20.24 35.32 -0.33
CA VAL A 59 -20.25 33.88 -0.62
C VAL A 59 -19.51 33.17 0.52
N SER A 60 -20.22 32.30 1.26
CA SER A 60 -19.64 31.51 2.35
C SER A 60 -18.60 30.52 1.82
N ASN A 61 -17.33 30.88 1.94
CA ASN A 61 -16.21 29.95 1.84
C ASN A 61 -15.94 29.37 3.23
N HIS A 62 -16.25 28.08 3.42
CA HIS A 62 -15.63 27.30 4.50
C HIS A 62 -14.18 26.99 4.09
N ALA A 63 -13.31 27.99 4.30
CA ALA A 63 -11.87 27.80 4.28
C ALA A 63 -11.46 27.03 5.53
N TYR A 64 -10.99 25.79 5.37
CA TYR A 64 -10.28 25.09 6.44
C TYR A 64 -8.97 25.84 6.70
N PRO A 65 -8.72 26.37 7.90
CA PRO A 65 -7.47 27.07 8.16
C PRO A 65 -6.35 26.02 8.25
N SER A 66 -5.33 26.14 7.39
CA SER A 66 -4.05 25.49 7.66
C SER A 66 -3.51 26.09 8.96
N MET A 67 -3.62 25.37 10.08
CA MET A 67 -3.01 25.80 11.33
C MET A 67 -1.50 25.61 11.25
N PHE A 68 -0.80 26.60 10.69
CA PHE A 68 0.61 26.80 10.99
C PHE A 68 0.72 27.12 12.48
N TYR A 69 1.09 26.12 13.30
CA TYR A 69 1.34 26.33 14.72
C TYR A 69 2.62 27.16 14.91
N ARG A 70 2.48 28.49 14.89
CA ARG A 70 3.55 29.43 15.23
C ARG A 70 3.37 29.88 16.69
N GLY A 71 4.27 29.42 17.56
CA GLY A 71 4.35 29.83 18.98
C GLY A 71 3.63 28.87 19.94
N MET A 72 4.39 28.00 20.61
CA MET A 72 3.87 27.11 21.67
C MET A 72 4.65 27.34 22.98
N PRO A 73 3.98 27.33 24.15
CA PRO A 73 4.63 27.26 25.46
C PRO A 73 5.47 25.98 25.58
N ARG A 74 6.66 26.08 26.15
CA ARG A 74 7.68 25.00 26.22
C ARG A 74 7.25 23.70 26.91
N ASN A 75 6.07 23.63 27.54
CA ASN A 75 5.70 22.52 28.43
C ASN A 75 4.72 21.49 27.84
N GLY A 76 4.33 21.60 26.56
CA GLY A 76 3.34 20.69 25.93
C GLY A 76 3.85 19.86 24.75
N SER A 77 5.00 20.22 24.18
CA SER A 77 5.61 19.53 23.02
C SER A 77 6.76 18.64 23.50
N PRO A 78 7.00 17.48 22.87
CA PRO A 78 8.10 16.60 23.24
C PRO A 78 9.43 17.33 22.97
N PRO A 79 10.52 16.96 23.68
CA PRO A 79 11.84 17.50 23.41
C PRO A 79 12.15 17.50 21.91
N TRP A 80 12.79 18.55 21.42
CA TRP A 80 13.22 18.54 20.02
C TRP A 80 14.30 17.47 19.84
N ARG A 81 14.06 16.55 18.91
CA ARG A 81 15.00 15.51 18.50
C ARG A 81 15.24 15.69 17.01
N PRO A 82 16.48 15.54 16.54
CA PRO A 82 16.73 15.44 15.11
C PRO A 82 16.05 14.18 14.56
N ASP A 83 15.65 14.25 13.30
CA ASP A 83 15.15 13.09 12.55
C ASP A 83 16.24 12.02 12.44
N ASP A 84 15.85 10.77 12.18
CA ASP A 84 16.82 9.73 11.91
C ASP A 84 17.48 9.90 10.52
N LYS A 85 18.50 9.08 10.25
CA LYS A 85 19.25 9.10 8.98
C LYS A 85 18.38 8.88 7.74
N ASP A 86 17.20 8.29 7.92
CA ASP A 86 16.26 7.89 6.87
C ASP A 86 15.09 8.90 6.74
N GLY A 87 15.13 9.99 7.51
CA GLY A 87 14.15 11.08 7.53
C GLY A 87 12.90 10.78 8.34
N HIS A 88 12.91 9.77 9.21
CA HIS A 88 11.78 9.49 10.09
C HIS A 88 11.78 10.37 11.32
N TYR A 89 10.57 10.69 11.78
CA TYR A 89 10.35 11.42 13.02
C TYR A 89 10.75 10.56 14.22
N VAL A 90 11.64 11.08 15.08
CA VAL A 90 12.08 10.38 16.29
C VAL A 90 11.15 10.72 17.46
N PHE A 91 10.53 9.69 18.04
CA PHE A 91 9.56 9.83 19.12
C PHE A 91 9.85 8.92 20.32
N ALA A 92 9.13 9.10 21.43
CA ALA A 92 9.02 8.10 22.49
C ALA A 92 7.55 7.85 22.88
N VAL A 93 7.26 6.59 23.23
CA VAL A 93 5.93 6.19 23.69
C VAL A 93 5.61 6.88 25.02
N GLY A 94 4.37 7.37 25.16
CA GLY A 94 3.89 8.11 26.33
C GLY A 94 4.08 9.61 26.25
N GLU A 95 4.89 10.12 25.32
CA GLU A 95 5.05 11.56 25.07
C GLU A 95 3.89 12.12 24.23
N ASN A 96 3.72 13.44 24.26
CA ASN A 96 2.85 14.13 23.32
C ASN A 96 3.54 14.28 21.96
N LEU A 97 2.86 14.01 20.85
CA LEU A 97 3.30 14.41 19.51
C LEU A 97 3.05 15.92 19.33
N THR A 98 1.84 16.35 19.67
CA THR A 98 1.43 17.75 19.82
C THR A 98 0.63 17.86 21.12
N PRO A 99 0.27 19.06 21.61
CA PRO A 99 -0.59 19.17 22.79
C PRO A 99 -1.93 18.42 22.67
N ARG A 100 -2.40 18.22 21.44
CA ARG A 100 -3.61 17.45 21.15
C ARG A 100 -3.37 15.94 21.16
N TYR A 101 -2.29 15.44 20.56
CA TYR A 101 -2.11 14.00 20.35
C TYR A 101 -1.03 13.42 21.25
N LYS A 102 -1.40 12.46 22.11
CA LYS A 102 -0.47 11.69 22.95
C LYS A 102 -0.13 10.35 22.31
N ILE A 103 1.15 10.01 22.18
CA ILE A 103 1.61 8.76 21.57
C ILE A 103 1.42 7.60 22.55
N LEU A 104 0.69 6.57 22.12
CA LEU A 104 0.41 5.36 22.90
C LEU A 104 1.29 4.19 22.48
N SER A 105 1.44 3.97 21.17
CA SER A 105 2.23 2.85 20.64
C SER A 105 2.62 3.08 19.19
N LYS A 106 3.59 2.31 18.67
CA LYS A 106 3.89 2.25 17.24
C LYS A 106 3.08 1.13 16.61
N MET A 107 2.29 1.43 15.58
CA MET A 107 1.45 0.47 14.86
C MET A 107 2.19 -0.14 13.67
N GLY A 108 2.98 0.66 12.95
CA GLY A 108 3.68 0.20 11.75
C GLY A 108 4.77 1.16 11.27
N GLU A 109 5.57 0.69 10.31
CA GLU A 109 6.58 1.45 9.59
C GLU A 109 6.68 0.94 8.16
N GLY A 110 6.93 1.84 7.22
CA GLY A 110 7.21 1.51 5.84
C GLY A 110 8.10 2.54 5.15
N THR A 111 8.15 2.45 3.83
CA THR A 111 8.95 3.34 2.97
C THR A 111 8.57 4.81 3.14
N PHE A 112 7.29 5.11 3.35
CA PHE A 112 6.77 6.48 3.38
C PHE A 112 6.86 7.14 4.77
N GLY A 113 7.00 6.34 5.84
CA GLY A 113 6.96 6.86 7.20
C GLY A 113 6.55 5.81 8.23
N GLN A 114 6.00 6.29 9.34
CA GLN A 114 5.58 5.48 10.48
C GLN A 114 4.12 5.76 10.84
N VAL A 115 3.42 4.75 11.36
CA VAL A 115 2.04 4.90 11.86
C VAL A 115 2.05 4.68 13.36
N LEU A 116 1.54 5.66 14.10
CA LEU A 116 1.46 5.64 15.56
C LEU A 116 0.01 5.55 16.01
N GLU A 117 -0.23 4.80 17.08
CA GLU A 117 -1.48 4.88 17.83
C GLU A 117 -1.36 6.06 18.79
N CYS A 118 -2.31 6.99 18.73
CA CYS A 118 -2.32 8.19 19.55
C CYS A 118 -3.69 8.38 20.23
N PHE A 119 -3.69 9.02 21.40
CA PHE A 119 -4.90 9.52 22.04
C PHE A 119 -5.12 10.99 21.66
N ASP A 120 -6.27 11.30 21.08
CA ASP A 120 -6.71 12.66 20.80
C ASP A 120 -7.31 13.28 22.08
N ASN A 121 -6.57 14.19 22.71
CA ASN A 121 -6.98 14.86 23.94
C ASN A 121 -8.17 15.81 23.76
N GLU A 122 -8.47 16.27 22.54
CA GLU A 122 -9.63 17.13 22.28
C GLU A 122 -10.89 16.30 22.09
N LYS A 123 -10.84 15.29 21.20
CA LYS A 123 -12.00 14.44 20.89
C LYS A 123 -12.20 13.26 21.85
N LYS A 124 -11.22 12.99 22.72
CA LYS A 124 -11.21 11.87 23.68
C LYS A 124 -11.35 10.50 23.01
N GLU A 125 -10.70 10.32 21.85
CA GLU A 125 -10.71 9.07 21.09
C GLU A 125 -9.29 8.60 20.77
N VAL A 126 -9.15 7.30 20.48
CA VAL A 126 -7.89 6.74 19.97
C VAL A 126 -7.88 6.86 18.45
N VAL A 127 -6.78 7.35 17.89
CA VAL A 127 -6.57 7.59 16.45
C VAL A 127 -5.29 6.91 15.97
N ALA A 128 -5.20 6.66 14.67
CA ALA A 128 -3.96 6.29 14.01
C ALA A 128 -3.38 7.52 13.31
N ILE A 129 -2.11 7.85 13.54
CA ILE A 129 -1.43 8.98 12.90
C ILE A 129 -0.28 8.46 12.03
N LYS A 130 -0.41 8.64 10.71
CA LYS A 130 0.67 8.39 9.74
C LYS A 130 1.57 9.62 9.71
N ILE A 131 2.81 9.47 10.14
CA ILE A 131 3.86 10.50 10.13
C ILE A 131 4.76 10.21 8.93
N VAL A 132 4.68 11.06 7.92
CA VAL A 132 5.44 10.96 6.68
C VAL A 132 6.86 11.44 6.91
N ARG A 133 7.86 10.78 6.31
CA ARG A 133 9.26 11.20 6.39
C ARG A 133 9.46 12.65 5.93
N SER A 134 10.44 13.34 6.50
CA SER A 134 10.78 14.74 6.21
C SER A 134 11.55 14.91 4.88
N ILE A 135 11.17 14.14 3.86
CA ILE A 135 11.75 14.15 2.52
C ILE A 135 10.72 14.75 1.55
N ASN A 136 11.11 15.79 0.82
CA ASN A 136 10.19 16.57 -0.04
C ASN A 136 9.34 15.70 -0.97
N LYS A 137 9.94 14.72 -1.65
CA LYS A 137 9.20 13.78 -2.53
C LYS A 137 8.07 13.04 -1.79
N TYR A 138 8.31 12.58 -0.56
CA TYR A 138 7.30 11.87 0.23
C TYR A 138 6.25 12.82 0.78
N ARG A 139 6.62 14.05 1.12
CA ARG A 139 5.68 15.10 1.54
C ARG A 139 4.72 15.48 0.40
N GLU A 140 5.23 15.64 -0.82
CA GLU A 140 4.41 15.89 -2.02
C GLU A 140 3.45 14.73 -2.28
N ALA A 141 3.95 13.49 -2.27
CA ALA A 141 3.11 12.30 -2.42
C ALA A 141 2.01 12.21 -1.34
N ALA A 142 2.32 12.57 -0.10
CA ALA A 142 1.34 12.60 0.98
C ALA A 142 0.25 13.65 0.79
N MET A 143 0.55 14.79 0.15
CA MET A 143 -0.49 15.79 -0.19
C MET A 143 -1.45 15.26 -1.24
N THR A 144 -0.96 14.50 -2.22
CA THR A 144 -1.82 13.79 -3.20
C THR A 144 -2.70 12.75 -2.49
N GLU A 145 -2.13 11.97 -1.58
CA GLU A 145 -2.89 10.99 -0.77
C GLU A 145 -4.00 11.68 0.06
N ILE A 146 -3.70 12.84 0.66
CA ILE A 146 -4.69 13.64 1.41
C ILE A 146 -5.83 14.10 0.50
N ASP A 147 -5.56 14.54 -0.73
CA ASP A 147 -6.61 14.95 -1.67
C ASP A 147 -7.56 13.78 -2.02
N VAL A 148 -6.99 12.60 -2.30
CA VAL A 148 -7.76 11.37 -2.52
C VAL A 148 -8.60 11.03 -1.29
N LEU A 149 -8.01 11.03 -0.09
CA LEU A 149 -8.71 10.75 1.17
C LEU A 149 -9.87 11.71 1.44
N LEU A 150 -9.67 13.00 1.19
CA LEU A 150 -10.72 14.02 1.34
C LEU A 150 -11.84 13.81 0.31
N ARG A 151 -11.52 13.44 -0.93
CA ARG A 151 -12.52 13.10 -1.95
C ARG A 151 -13.34 11.87 -1.55
N LEU A 152 -12.68 10.81 -1.08
CA LEU A 152 -13.35 9.60 -0.59
C LEU A 152 -14.28 9.92 0.58
N SER A 153 -13.79 10.64 1.60
CA SER A 153 -14.57 10.98 2.80
C SER A 153 -15.82 11.83 2.50
N ARG A 154 -15.78 12.67 1.46
CA ARG A 154 -16.96 13.46 1.03
C ARG A 154 -18.07 12.61 0.39
N HIS A 155 -17.73 11.47 -0.20
CA HIS A 155 -18.67 10.62 -0.94
C HIS A 155 -19.03 9.32 -0.20
N ASP A 156 -18.19 8.88 0.74
CA ASP A 156 -18.44 7.71 1.61
C ASP A 156 -19.27 8.13 2.83
N VAL A 157 -20.56 8.45 2.63
CA VAL A 157 -21.42 9.11 3.63
C VAL A 157 -21.60 8.28 4.91
N ASP A 158 -21.65 6.96 4.81
CA ASP A 158 -21.70 6.03 5.93
C ASP A 158 -20.31 5.75 6.54
N GLY A 159 -19.26 6.17 5.84
CA GLY A 159 -17.86 5.96 6.19
C GLY A 159 -17.52 4.48 6.33
N ALA A 160 -18.23 3.59 5.63
CA ALA A 160 -18.14 2.15 5.84
C ALA A 160 -17.10 1.47 4.93
N ARG A 161 -16.72 2.09 3.80
CA ARG A 161 -15.94 1.43 2.74
C ARG A 161 -14.45 1.70 2.86
N CYS A 162 -14.09 2.94 3.12
CA CYS A 162 -12.71 3.42 3.17
C CYS A 162 -12.38 3.99 4.55
N VAL A 163 -11.11 3.97 4.93
CA VAL A 163 -10.66 4.60 6.18
C VAL A 163 -10.96 6.10 6.17
N GLN A 164 -11.50 6.58 7.28
CA GLN A 164 -11.90 7.97 7.43
C GLN A 164 -10.74 8.82 7.94
N ILE A 165 -10.39 9.83 7.16
CA ILE A 165 -9.49 10.91 7.59
C ILE A 165 -10.21 11.80 8.60
N ARG A 166 -9.59 12.02 9.76
CA ARG A 166 -10.10 12.91 10.83
C ARG A 166 -9.53 14.30 10.73
N ASN A 167 -8.25 14.41 10.37
CA ASN A 167 -7.51 15.66 10.22
C ASN A 167 -6.17 15.38 9.50
N TRP A 168 -5.46 16.44 9.10
CA TRP A 168 -4.05 16.38 8.75
C TRP A 168 -3.34 17.67 9.20
N PHE A 169 -2.04 17.61 9.40
CA PHE A 169 -1.24 18.78 9.78
C PHE A 169 0.23 18.59 9.39
N ASP A 170 0.95 19.69 9.20
CA ASP A 170 2.40 19.69 9.08
C ASP A 170 3.03 19.93 10.46
N TYR A 171 3.90 19.02 10.88
CA TYR A 171 4.61 19.11 12.14
C TYR A 171 6.09 18.84 11.95
N ARG A 172 6.92 19.86 12.23
CA ARG A 172 8.39 19.77 12.13
C ARG A 172 8.86 19.20 10.79
N ASN A 173 8.24 19.62 9.68
CA ASN A 173 8.53 19.13 8.33
C ASN A 173 8.09 17.68 8.07
N HIS A 174 7.21 17.12 8.89
CA HIS A 174 6.50 15.86 8.62
C HIS A 174 5.04 16.14 8.34
N ILE A 175 4.52 15.63 7.23
CA ILE A 175 3.08 15.59 7.00
C ILE A 175 2.49 14.48 7.88
N CYS A 176 1.56 14.85 8.75
CA CYS A 176 0.88 13.95 9.67
C CYS A 176 -0.58 13.81 9.24
N ILE A 177 -1.01 12.59 8.92
CA ILE A 177 -2.39 12.28 8.53
C ILE A 177 -3.04 11.51 9.67
N VAL A 178 -4.18 12.01 10.17
CA VAL A 178 -4.91 11.44 11.31
C VAL A 178 -6.10 10.66 10.79
N PHE A 179 -6.17 9.38 11.14
CA PHE A 179 -7.23 8.45 10.76
C PHE A 179 -8.01 7.98 11.99
N GLU A 180 -9.22 7.49 11.77
CA GLU A 180 -9.87 6.61 12.74
C GLU A 180 -8.95 5.41 13.08
N LYS A 181 -8.99 4.92 14.33
CA LYS A 181 -8.25 3.71 14.70
C LYS A 181 -9.05 2.47 14.30
N LEU A 182 -8.44 1.64 13.47
CA LEU A 182 -8.98 0.35 13.04
C LEU A 182 -8.29 -0.82 13.76
N GLY A 183 -8.79 -2.03 13.51
CA GLY A 183 -8.19 -3.29 13.93
C GLY A 183 -7.00 -3.72 13.05
N PRO A 184 -6.54 -4.98 13.17
CA PRO A 184 -5.44 -5.49 12.37
C PRO A 184 -5.83 -5.62 10.88
N SER A 185 -4.82 -5.60 10.01
CA SER A 185 -4.99 -5.99 8.61
C SER A 185 -5.38 -7.47 8.50
N LEU A 186 -6.02 -7.87 7.40
CA LEU A 186 -6.32 -9.28 7.13
C LEU A 186 -5.03 -10.11 7.06
N TYR A 187 -3.95 -9.55 6.51
CA TYR A 187 -2.62 -10.17 6.52
C TYR A 187 -2.11 -10.40 7.95
N ASP A 188 -2.14 -9.37 8.81
CA ASP A 188 -1.68 -9.50 10.20
C ASP A 188 -2.52 -10.49 10.99
N PHE A 189 -3.82 -10.56 10.69
CA PHE A 189 -4.72 -11.54 11.29
C PHE A 189 -4.33 -12.97 10.88
N LEU A 190 -4.12 -13.23 9.57
CA LEU A 190 -3.64 -14.52 9.06
C LEU A 190 -2.30 -14.89 9.70
N ARG A 191 -1.32 -13.98 9.68
CA ARG A 191 0.01 -14.20 10.25
C ARG A 191 -0.04 -14.58 11.73
N LYS A 192 -0.83 -13.86 12.54
CA LYS A 192 -1.05 -14.17 13.97
C LYS A 192 -1.78 -15.49 14.18
N ASN A 193 -2.52 -15.96 13.19
CA ASN A 193 -3.24 -17.23 13.18
C ASN A 193 -2.44 -18.34 12.48
N SER A 194 -1.11 -18.19 12.34
CA SER A 194 -0.22 -19.14 11.65
C SER A 194 -0.66 -19.45 10.22
N TYR A 195 -1.17 -18.44 9.51
CA TYR A 195 -1.72 -18.52 8.15
C TYR A 195 -2.87 -19.53 7.99
N ARG A 196 -3.58 -19.85 9.09
CA ARG A 196 -4.81 -20.65 9.01
C ARG A 196 -5.89 -19.87 8.30
N SER A 197 -6.44 -20.45 7.24
CA SER A 197 -7.41 -19.78 6.39
C SER A 197 -8.73 -19.46 7.07
N PHE A 198 -9.42 -18.47 6.50
CA PHE A 198 -10.75 -18.09 6.92
C PHE A 198 -11.80 -19.09 6.40
N PRO A 199 -12.92 -19.29 7.13
CA PRO A 199 -14.07 -20.01 6.61
C PRO A 199 -14.60 -19.33 5.34
N ILE A 200 -15.07 -20.12 4.37
CA ILE A 200 -15.52 -19.61 3.08
C ILE A 200 -16.64 -18.57 3.19
N ASP A 201 -17.53 -18.71 4.18
CA ASP A 201 -18.61 -17.75 4.40
C ASP A 201 -18.09 -16.38 4.84
N LEU A 202 -17.02 -16.37 5.64
CA LEU A 202 -16.34 -15.14 6.04
C LEU A 202 -15.56 -14.54 4.85
N VAL A 203 -14.92 -15.37 4.02
CA VAL A 203 -14.26 -14.87 2.80
C VAL A 203 -15.27 -14.28 1.82
N ARG A 204 -16.46 -14.88 1.67
CA ARG A 204 -17.54 -14.32 0.86
C ARG A 204 -17.95 -12.93 1.34
N GLU A 205 -18.04 -12.76 2.66
CA GLU A 205 -18.42 -11.50 3.27
C GLU A 205 -17.32 -10.42 3.14
N PHE A 206 -16.05 -10.81 3.27
CA PHE A 206 -14.92 -9.92 2.95
C PHE A 206 -14.91 -9.54 1.47
N GLY A 207 -15.14 -10.51 0.57
CA GLY A 207 -15.18 -10.27 -0.87
C GLY A 207 -16.30 -9.32 -1.28
N ARG A 208 -17.49 -9.47 -0.71
CA ARG A 208 -18.62 -8.55 -0.93
C ARG A 208 -18.25 -7.12 -0.56
N GLN A 209 -17.77 -6.89 0.66
CA GLN A 209 -17.38 -5.56 1.13
C GLN A 209 -16.20 -4.98 0.34
N LEU A 210 -15.20 -5.80 0.00
CA LEU A 210 -14.05 -5.38 -0.81
C LEU A 210 -14.48 -4.92 -2.21
N LEU A 211 -15.35 -5.68 -2.87
CA LEU A 211 -15.91 -5.31 -4.17
C LEU A 211 -16.77 -4.04 -4.08
N GLU A 212 -17.55 -3.86 -3.01
CA GLU A 212 -18.31 -2.63 -2.76
C GLU A 212 -17.39 -1.41 -2.60
N SER A 213 -16.29 -1.54 -1.86
CA SER A 213 -15.28 -0.47 -1.72
C SER A 213 -14.57 -0.16 -3.04
N VAL A 214 -14.20 -1.18 -3.82
CA VAL A 214 -13.54 -1.00 -5.12
C VAL A 214 -14.48 -0.36 -6.13
N ALA A 215 -15.73 -0.82 -6.22
CA ALA A 215 -16.74 -0.23 -7.10
C ALA A 215 -16.98 1.24 -6.77
N PHE A 216 -17.09 1.58 -5.47
CA PHE A 216 -17.21 2.96 -5.02
C PHE A 216 -16.02 3.83 -5.44
N MET A 217 -14.78 3.33 -5.34
CA MET A 217 -13.61 4.07 -5.82
C MET A 217 -13.64 4.28 -7.33
N HIS A 218 -14.02 3.25 -8.09
CA HIS A 218 -14.11 3.29 -9.55
C HIS A 218 -15.18 4.29 -10.01
N ASP A 219 -16.33 4.38 -9.31
CA ASP A 219 -17.36 5.41 -9.54
C ASP A 219 -16.84 6.85 -9.33
N LEU A 220 -15.77 7.01 -8.55
CA LEU A 220 -15.08 8.28 -8.34
C LEU A 220 -13.90 8.51 -9.29
N CYS A 221 -13.74 7.66 -10.30
CA CYS A 221 -12.63 7.62 -11.26
C CYS A 221 -11.26 7.43 -10.61
N LEU A 222 -11.20 6.66 -9.52
CA LEU A 222 -9.99 6.32 -8.78
C LEU A 222 -9.66 4.84 -8.97
N ILE A 223 -8.41 4.53 -9.26
CA ILE A 223 -7.87 3.17 -9.31
C ILE A 223 -6.94 3.01 -8.11
N HIS A 224 -7.16 1.99 -7.26
CA HIS A 224 -6.41 1.84 -6.02
C HIS A 224 -4.94 1.48 -6.30
N THR A 225 -4.71 0.57 -7.25
CA THR A 225 -3.42 0.08 -7.76
C THR A 225 -2.56 -0.76 -6.81
N ASP A 226 -2.75 -0.67 -5.48
CA ASP A 226 -2.01 -1.50 -4.50
C ASP A 226 -2.92 -2.28 -3.54
N LEU A 227 -3.94 -2.96 -4.07
CA LEU A 227 -4.80 -3.83 -3.27
C LEU A 227 -4.05 -5.09 -2.84
N LYS A 228 -4.07 -5.35 -1.53
CA LYS A 228 -3.44 -6.51 -0.87
C LYS A 228 -4.02 -6.72 0.53
N PRO A 229 -3.89 -7.90 1.16
CA PRO A 229 -4.45 -8.16 2.48
C PRO A 229 -3.90 -7.26 3.61
N GLU A 230 -2.71 -6.66 3.43
CA GLU A 230 -2.15 -5.65 4.33
C GLU A 230 -2.95 -4.34 4.31
N ASN A 231 -3.57 -4.01 3.16
CA ASN A 231 -4.31 -2.78 2.93
C ASN A 231 -5.83 -2.93 3.17
N ILE A 232 -6.24 -4.05 3.77
CA ILE A 232 -7.62 -4.33 4.16
C ILE A 232 -7.65 -4.55 5.67
N LEU A 233 -8.20 -3.58 6.42
CA LEU A 233 -8.22 -3.64 7.89
C LEU A 233 -9.60 -4.05 8.39
N LEU A 234 -9.61 -4.88 9.44
CA LEU A 234 -10.82 -5.11 10.22
C LEU A 234 -11.20 -3.84 10.98
N VAL A 235 -12.49 -3.54 11.07
CA VAL A 235 -12.98 -2.42 11.88
C VAL A 235 -12.73 -2.65 13.36
N SER A 236 -12.77 -3.92 13.81
CA SER A 236 -12.56 -4.31 15.21
C SER A 236 -11.39 -5.28 15.37
N SER A 237 -10.67 -5.17 16.48
CA SER A 237 -9.63 -6.13 16.89
C SER A 237 -10.20 -7.35 17.63
N GLU A 238 -11.51 -7.39 17.92
CA GLU A 238 -12.12 -8.48 18.65
C GLU A 238 -12.16 -9.77 17.82
N PHE A 239 -11.82 -10.89 18.45
CA PHE A 239 -11.85 -12.21 17.85
C PHE A 239 -12.44 -13.25 18.80
N ILE A 240 -12.93 -14.34 18.23
CA ILE A 240 -13.35 -15.55 18.94
C ILE A 240 -12.38 -16.69 18.64
N LYS A 241 -12.22 -17.60 19.61
CA LYS A 241 -11.45 -18.84 19.43
C LYS A 241 -12.40 -19.97 19.05
N VAL A 242 -12.11 -20.66 17.96
CA VAL A 242 -12.91 -21.79 17.47
C VAL A 242 -12.03 -23.01 17.24
N PRO A 243 -12.55 -24.23 17.40
CA PRO A 243 -11.81 -25.44 17.03
C PRO A 243 -11.48 -25.45 15.54
N ASP A 244 -10.29 -25.96 15.17
CA ASP A 244 -9.83 -26.04 13.79
C ASP A 244 -9.78 -27.49 13.29
N TYR A 245 -10.90 -27.95 12.74
CA TYR A 245 -11.07 -29.33 12.28
C TYR A 245 -10.33 -29.66 10.97
N LYS A 246 -9.97 -28.66 10.15
CA LYS A 246 -9.28 -28.88 8.86
C LYS A 246 -7.80 -29.23 9.04
N PHE A 247 -7.18 -28.78 10.15
CA PHE A 247 -5.73 -28.94 10.37
C PHE A 247 -5.36 -30.22 11.11
N LEU A 248 -6.33 -31.06 11.50
CA LEU A 248 -6.10 -32.38 12.12
C LEU A 248 -5.35 -33.36 11.19
N SER A 249 -5.33 -33.10 9.88
CA SER A 249 -4.66 -33.96 8.88
C SER A 249 -3.20 -33.61 8.60
N ARG A 250 -2.70 -32.43 9.01
CA ARG A 250 -1.30 -32.03 8.82
C ARG A 250 -0.58 -32.15 10.16
N THR A 251 0.26 -33.18 10.31
CA THR A 251 1.18 -33.33 11.44
C THR A 251 2.03 -32.07 11.58
N THR A 252 1.77 -31.25 12.61
CA THR A 252 2.63 -30.12 12.95
C THR A 252 2.90 -30.07 14.44
N LYS A 253 4.10 -29.60 14.76
CA LYS A 253 4.77 -29.64 16.06
C LYS A 253 4.18 -28.71 17.13
N ASP A 254 3.07 -28.01 16.87
CA ASP A 254 2.60 -26.87 17.69
C ASP A 254 1.21 -27.04 18.32
N GLY A 255 0.56 -28.20 18.21
CA GLY A 255 -0.49 -28.67 19.12
C GLY A 255 -1.77 -27.83 19.32
N SER A 256 -1.94 -26.67 18.67
CA SER A 256 -3.14 -25.85 18.86
C SER A 256 -4.31 -26.38 18.02
N TYR A 257 -5.30 -26.93 18.71
CA TYR A 257 -6.60 -27.35 18.17
C TYR A 257 -7.54 -26.17 17.85
N PHE A 258 -7.09 -24.93 18.09
CA PHE A 258 -7.93 -23.74 17.94
C PHE A 258 -7.32 -22.75 16.95
N LYS A 259 -8.19 -22.03 16.27
CA LYS A 259 -7.87 -20.85 15.47
C LYS A 259 -8.72 -19.66 15.90
N ASN A 260 -8.21 -18.46 15.65
CA ASN A 260 -8.95 -17.22 15.88
C ASN A 260 -9.79 -16.89 14.65
N LEU A 261 -11.00 -16.36 14.86
CA LEU A 261 -11.83 -15.73 13.83
C LEU A 261 -12.23 -14.33 14.28
N PRO A 262 -12.27 -13.34 13.38
CA PRO A 262 -12.81 -12.02 13.69
C PRO A 262 -14.24 -12.15 14.21
N LYS A 263 -14.57 -11.41 15.27
CA LYS A 263 -15.93 -11.39 15.82
C LYS A 263 -16.89 -10.61 14.91
N SER A 264 -16.36 -9.67 14.13
CA SER A 264 -17.06 -8.95 13.06
C SER A 264 -16.30 -9.10 11.75
N SER A 265 -17.03 -9.22 10.64
CA SER A 265 -16.47 -9.25 9.29
C SER A 265 -16.27 -7.86 8.69
N ALA A 266 -16.64 -6.79 9.41
CA ALA A 266 -16.54 -5.43 8.90
C ALA A 266 -15.09 -5.06 8.56
N ILE A 267 -14.85 -4.65 7.31
CA ILE A 267 -13.54 -4.24 6.80
C ILE A 267 -13.57 -2.83 6.21
N LYS A 268 -12.39 -2.21 6.12
CA LYS A 268 -12.18 -0.95 5.39
C LYS A 268 -10.89 -1.00 4.58
N LEU A 269 -10.91 -0.36 3.42
CA LEU A 269 -9.71 -0.13 2.60
C LEU A 269 -8.87 1.01 3.16
N ILE A 270 -7.55 0.84 3.10
CA ILE A 270 -6.54 1.83 3.50
C ILE A 270 -5.48 2.02 2.41
N ASP A 271 -4.59 2.97 2.64
CA ASP A 271 -3.35 3.20 1.88
C ASP A 271 -3.58 3.64 0.42
N PHE A 272 -4.06 4.86 0.27
CA PHE A 272 -4.33 5.49 -1.02
C PHE A 272 -3.11 6.25 -1.60
N GLY A 273 -1.91 6.01 -1.06
CA GLY A 273 -0.69 6.70 -1.48
C GLY A 273 -0.24 6.37 -2.91
N SER A 274 -0.74 5.27 -3.47
CA SER A 274 -0.52 4.87 -4.88
C SER A 274 -1.78 5.02 -5.74
N THR A 275 -2.89 5.51 -5.19
CA THR A 275 -4.14 5.66 -5.94
C THR A 275 -3.95 6.67 -7.07
N THR A 276 -4.46 6.32 -8.25
CA THR A 276 -4.29 7.08 -9.48
C THR A 276 -5.65 7.45 -10.04
N PHE A 277 -5.77 8.64 -10.62
CA PHE A 277 -6.96 9.01 -11.37
C PHE A 277 -6.93 8.39 -12.77
N GLU A 278 -8.10 8.02 -13.30
CA GLU A 278 -8.21 7.40 -14.63
C GLU A 278 -7.52 8.19 -15.76
N HIS A 279 -7.51 9.52 -15.69
CA HIS A 279 -6.97 10.38 -16.75
C HIS A 279 -5.46 10.66 -16.65
N GLN A 280 -4.76 10.07 -15.67
CA GLN A 280 -3.32 10.23 -15.51
C GLN A 280 -2.53 9.21 -16.35
N ASP A 281 -1.23 9.43 -16.53
CA ASP A 281 -0.35 8.52 -17.27
C ASP A 281 -0.21 7.16 -16.55
N HIS A 282 -0.63 6.08 -17.20
CA HIS A 282 -0.57 4.70 -16.69
C HIS A 282 0.59 3.91 -17.30
N SER A 283 1.76 4.54 -17.41
CA SER A 283 2.95 3.96 -18.04
C SER A 283 3.89 3.25 -17.07
N TYR A 284 3.66 3.39 -15.76
CA TYR A 284 4.52 2.82 -14.73
C TYR A 284 3.96 1.51 -14.15
N VAL A 285 4.85 0.72 -13.54
CA VAL A 285 4.49 -0.56 -12.92
C VAL A 285 3.77 -0.31 -11.59
N VAL A 286 2.57 -0.88 -11.47
CA VAL A 286 1.75 -0.81 -10.25
C VAL A 286 1.61 -2.15 -9.54
N SER A 287 0.96 -2.14 -8.38
CA SER A 287 0.64 -3.28 -7.52
C SER A 287 1.83 -3.96 -6.87
N THR A 288 1.62 -4.39 -5.63
CA THR A 288 2.50 -5.36 -4.98
C THR A 288 2.51 -6.66 -5.79
N ARG A 289 3.71 -7.25 -5.95
CA ARG A 289 3.99 -8.29 -6.96
C ARG A 289 2.98 -9.45 -6.98
N HIS A 290 2.62 -10.02 -5.84
CA HIS A 290 1.74 -11.20 -5.77
C HIS A 290 0.30 -10.94 -6.25
N TYR A 291 -0.11 -9.67 -6.32
CA TYR A 291 -1.46 -9.24 -6.70
C TYR A 291 -1.47 -8.51 -8.04
N ARG A 292 -0.32 -8.44 -8.73
CA ARG A 292 -0.16 -7.69 -9.98
C ARG A 292 -0.79 -8.40 -11.17
N ALA A 293 -1.57 -7.66 -11.94
CA ALA A 293 -2.27 -8.14 -13.13
C ALA A 293 -1.33 -8.43 -14.32
N PRO A 294 -1.67 -9.36 -15.22
CA PRO A 294 -0.84 -9.74 -16.36
C PRO A 294 -0.58 -8.58 -17.33
N GLU A 295 -1.56 -7.71 -17.58
CA GLU A 295 -1.40 -6.52 -18.43
C GLU A 295 -0.37 -5.53 -17.88
N VAL A 296 -0.22 -5.44 -16.55
CA VAL A 296 0.81 -4.63 -15.89
C VAL A 296 2.19 -5.27 -16.08
N ILE A 297 2.29 -6.60 -15.96
CA ILE A 297 3.56 -7.33 -16.14
C ILE A 297 4.04 -7.26 -17.59
N LEU A 298 3.10 -7.36 -18.53
CA LEU A 298 3.36 -7.32 -19.99
C LEU A 298 3.49 -5.90 -20.54
N GLY A 299 3.28 -4.85 -19.73
CA GLY A 299 3.39 -3.46 -20.17
C GLY A 299 2.30 -3.01 -21.16
N LEU A 300 1.12 -3.65 -21.15
CA LEU A 300 0.05 -3.41 -22.12
C LEU A 300 -0.83 -2.18 -21.81
N GLY A 301 -0.48 -1.42 -20.78
CA GLY A 301 -1.33 -0.44 -20.11
C GLY A 301 -2.28 -1.11 -19.12
N TRP A 302 -2.77 -0.35 -18.15
CA TRP A 302 -3.68 -0.82 -17.11
C TRP A 302 -4.73 0.25 -16.79
N ASN A 303 -5.85 -0.17 -16.22
CA ASN A 303 -6.94 0.69 -15.73
C ASN A 303 -7.69 -0.08 -14.62
N TYR A 304 -8.95 0.25 -14.32
CA TYR A 304 -9.81 -0.39 -13.32
C TYR A 304 -9.68 -1.93 -13.19
N PRO A 305 -9.55 -2.73 -14.27
CA PRO A 305 -9.45 -4.19 -14.15
C PRO A 305 -8.25 -4.70 -13.33
N CYS A 306 -7.17 -3.92 -13.18
CA CYS A 306 -6.01 -4.36 -12.40
C CYS A 306 -6.35 -4.53 -10.91
N ASP A 307 -7.28 -3.71 -10.39
CA ASP A 307 -7.79 -3.84 -9.02
C ASP A 307 -8.61 -5.14 -8.89
N LEU A 308 -9.42 -5.49 -9.89
CA LEU A 308 -10.23 -6.72 -9.87
C LEU A 308 -9.36 -7.98 -9.92
N TRP A 309 -8.26 -7.96 -10.68
CA TRP A 309 -7.26 -9.03 -10.62
C TRP A 309 -6.70 -9.19 -9.20
N SER A 310 -6.30 -8.08 -8.57
CA SER A 310 -5.78 -8.06 -7.21
C SER A 310 -6.78 -8.64 -6.21
N VAL A 311 -8.06 -8.27 -6.32
CA VAL A 311 -9.16 -8.85 -5.52
C VAL A 311 -9.24 -10.36 -5.69
N GLY A 312 -9.15 -10.88 -6.92
CA GLY A 312 -9.14 -12.31 -7.19
C GLY A 312 -8.02 -13.05 -6.44
N CYS A 313 -6.80 -12.54 -6.52
CA CYS A 313 -5.65 -13.10 -5.79
C CYS A 313 -5.88 -13.08 -4.27
N ILE A 314 -6.38 -11.96 -3.72
CA ILE A 314 -6.66 -11.79 -2.29
C ILE A 314 -7.67 -12.83 -1.81
N LEU A 315 -8.78 -13.06 -2.55
CA LEU A 315 -9.81 -14.02 -2.13
C LEU A 315 -9.27 -15.46 -2.06
N VAL A 316 -8.38 -15.84 -2.98
CA VAL A 316 -7.72 -17.15 -2.94
C VAL A 316 -6.78 -17.25 -1.73
N GLU A 317 -6.03 -16.20 -1.43
CA GLU A 317 -5.16 -16.15 -0.26
C GLU A 317 -5.94 -16.25 1.06
N LEU A 318 -7.08 -15.57 1.17
CA LEU A 318 -7.94 -15.68 2.35
C LEU A 318 -8.52 -17.10 2.54
N CYS A 319 -8.77 -17.82 1.43
CA CYS A 319 -9.28 -19.20 1.45
C CYS A 319 -8.21 -20.25 1.75
N SER A 320 -6.97 -20.01 1.34
CA SER A 320 -5.86 -20.99 1.41
C SER A 320 -4.88 -20.70 2.54
N GLY A 321 -4.71 -19.43 2.91
CA GLY A 321 -3.65 -18.94 3.79
C GLY A 321 -2.35 -18.61 3.07
N GLU A 322 -2.27 -18.83 1.75
CA GLU A 322 -1.06 -18.68 0.95
C GLU A 322 -1.32 -17.80 -0.28
N ALA A 323 -0.37 -16.94 -0.63
CA ALA A 323 -0.48 -16.10 -1.82
C ALA A 323 -0.62 -16.96 -3.09
N LEU A 324 -1.57 -16.62 -3.97
CA LEU A 324 -1.84 -17.41 -5.18
C LEU A 324 -0.62 -17.49 -6.11
N PHE A 325 0.13 -16.40 -6.24
CA PHE A 325 1.32 -16.30 -7.07
C PHE A 325 2.53 -15.83 -6.25
N GLN A 326 3.18 -16.77 -5.56
CA GLN A 326 4.38 -16.50 -4.77
C GLN A 326 5.64 -16.54 -5.63
N THR A 327 6.09 -15.39 -6.09
CA THR A 327 7.23 -15.25 -7.02
C THR A 327 7.91 -13.89 -6.87
N HIS A 328 9.16 -13.79 -7.34
CA HIS A 328 9.93 -12.54 -7.39
C HIS A 328 10.35 -12.12 -8.81
N GLU A 329 9.94 -12.86 -9.86
CA GLU A 329 10.34 -12.62 -11.25
C GLU A 329 9.13 -12.56 -12.19
N ASN A 330 9.17 -11.69 -13.22
CA ASN A 330 8.03 -11.51 -14.12
C ASN A 330 7.74 -12.75 -14.98
N LEU A 331 8.77 -13.42 -15.51
CA LEU A 331 8.59 -14.59 -16.37
C LEU A 331 8.02 -15.78 -15.59
N GLU A 332 8.56 -16.02 -14.39
CA GLU A 332 8.01 -17.02 -13.46
C GLU A 332 6.54 -16.69 -13.12
N HIS A 333 6.24 -15.42 -12.84
CA HIS A 333 4.87 -15.01 -12.53
C HIS A 333 3.88 -15.32 -13.65
N LEU A 334 4.21 -14.99 -14.90
CA LEU A 334 3.36 -15.32 -16.06
C LEU A 334 3.21 -16.84 -16.24
N ALA A 335 4.29 -17.61 -16.05
CA ALA A 335 4.24 -19.08 -16.12
C ALA A 335 3.35 -19.68 -15.02
N MET A 336 3.36 -19.11 -13.81
CA MET A 336 2.44 -19.51 -12.74
C MET A 336 0.99 -19.18 -13.09
N MET A 337 0.73 -18.00 -13.68
CA MET A 337 -0.61 -17.64 -14.16
C MET A 337 -1.11 -18.65 -15.18
N GLU A 338 -0.30 -19.02 -16.17
CA GLU A 338 -0.69 -20.00 -17.18
C GLU A 338 -0.95 -21.40 -16.60
N ARG A 339 -0.15 -21.80 -15.61
CA ARG A 339 -0.32 -23.07 -14.91
C ARG A 339 -1.64 -23.13 -14.13
N VAL A 340 -2.10 -22.01 -13.57
CA VAL A 340 -3.31 -21.94 -12.74
C VAL A 340 -4.57 -21.68 -13.58
N LEU A 341 -4.50 -20.76 -14.54
CA LEU A 341 -5.65 -20.21 -15.26
C LEU A 341 -5.76 -20.69 -16.71
N GLY A 342 -4.76 -21.39 -17.23
CA GLY A 342 -4.63 -21.72 -18.65
C GLY A 342 -3.87 -20.64 -19.42
N PRO A 343 -3.64 -20.86 -20.74
CA PRO A 343 -2.75 -20.03 -21.54
C PRO A 343 -3.20 -18.56 -21.59
N LEU A 344 -2.23 -17.64 -21.66
CA LEU A 344 -2.51 -16.22 -21.84
C LEU A 344 -3.25 -15.99 -23.17
N PRO A 345 -4.22 -15.04 -23.22
CA PRO A 345 -4.91 -14.72 -24.46
C PRO A 345 -3.91 -14.34 -25.57
N PRO A 346 -4.01 -14.95 -26.78
CA PRO A 346 -3.01 -14.73 -27.84
C PRO A 346 -2.82 -13.25 -28.22
N HIS A 347 -3.88 -12.45 -28.18
CA HIS A 347 -3.81 -11.02 -28.49
C HIS A 347 -2.98 -10.21 -27.48
N MET A 348 -2.88 -10.66 -26.22
CA MET A 348 -2.03 -10.01 -25.21
C MET A 348 -0.56 -10.31 -25.50
N VAL A 349 -0.23 -11.56 -25.84
CA VAL A 349 1.14 -11.98 -26.17
C VAL A 349 1.64 -11.24 -27.41
N VAL A 350 0.86 -11.21 -28.49
CA VAL A 350 1.23 -10.52 -29.73
C VAL A 350 1.48 -9.03 -29.48
N ARG A 351 0.62 -8.36 -28.69
CA ARG A 351 0.83 -6.94 -28.37
C ARG A 351 2.10 -6.71 -27.55
N ALA A 352 2.39 -7.59 -26.60
CA ALA A 352 3.59 -7.47 -25.75
C ALA A 352 4.89 -7.64 -26.55
N GLU A 353 4.89 -8.45 -27.61
CA GLU A 353 6.04 -8.61 -28.51
C GLU A 353 6.29 -7.38 -29.41
N THR A 354 5.28 -6.52 -29.58
CA THR A 354 5.34 -5.32 -30.45
C THR A 354 5.69 -4.02 -29.71
N LEU A 355 5.81 -4.08 -28.37
CA LEU A 355 6.26 -2.99 -27.50
C LEU A 355 7.77 -3.06 -27.29
#